data_AF-A0A2G5CKH1-F1
#
_entry.id   AF-A0A2G5CKH1-F1
#
_cell.length_a   1.000
_cell.length_b   1.000
_cell.length_c   1.000
_cell.angle_alpha   90.00
_cell.angle_beta   90.00
_cell.angle_gamma   90.00
#
_symmetry.space_group_name_H-M   'P 1'
#
loop_
_entity.id
_entity.type
_entity.pdbx_description
1 polymer ?
#
loop_
_entity_poly.entity_id
_entity_poly.type
_entity_poly.pdbx_seq_one_letter_code
_entity_poly.pdbx_strand_id
1 'polypeptide(L)'
;MEVNSSDEVNALVNRLKEKDEELEHLKNLNQILLMKERTSNDELVEAHKILINGWKAFSDKIYAVGIKRMGELDPKPFKDACYKKYQITAVAEEKALRLCSLWQSRLTNPSWHPFKVVQNGSGEAKEIINEDDEQLKKLKRKYGSEVYVSVCQALKEVNEHNPSGRYPVGVLWDYKENKRATLKEAIDIILKMKMVPS
;
A
#
# COMPACT_ATOMS: atom_id res chain seq x y z
N MET A 1 30.81 4.76 64.75
CA MET A 1 29.65 5.02 63.87
C MET A 1 29.96 4.42 62.51
N GLU A 2 29.68 3.13 62.29
CA GLU A 2 29.88 2.46 60.98
C GLU A 2 28.65 1.63 60.56
N VAL A 3 27.59 1.61 61.35
CA VAL A 3 26.41 0.75 61.11
C VAL A 3 25.48 1.31 60.01
N ASN A 4 25.55 2.61 59.67
CA ASN A 4 24.61 3.24 58.75
C ASN A 4 24.88 2.95 57.25
N SER A 5 26.13 2.68 56.86
CA SER A 5 26.50 2.48 55.45
C SER A 5 26.18 1.07 54.94
N SER A 6 26.22 0.05 55.80
CA SER A 6 25.94 -1.34 55.41
C SER A 6 24.44 -1.56 55.14
N ASP A 7 23.59 -0.94 55.95
CA ASP A 7 22.13 -1.07 55.81
C ASP A 7 21.62 -0.36 54.55
N GLU A 8 22.18 0.79 54.22
CA GLU A 8 21.90 1.51 52.97
C GLU A 8 22.32 0.71 51.73
N VAL A 9 23.50 0.07 51.77
CA VAL A 9 23.96 -0.82 50.69
C VAL A 9 23.05 -2.04 50.53
N ASN A 10 22.65 -2.68 51.62
CA ASN A 10 21.73 -3.83 51.58
C ASN A 10 20.35 -3.43 51.02
N ALA A 11 19.84 -2.24 51.39
CA ALA A 11 18.59 -1.71 50.85
C ALA A 11 18.67 -1.37 49.35
N LEU A 12 19.85 -0.93 48.86
CA LEU A 12 20.08 -0.73 47.43
C LEU A 12 20.18 -2.06 46.67
N VAL A 13 20.84 -3.06 47.23
CA VAL A 13 20.94 -4.40 46.62
C VAL A 13 19.57 -5.06 46.49
N ASN A 14 18.71 -4.95 47.51
CA ASN A 14 17.35 -5.50 47.44
C ASN A 14 16.51 -4.79 46.38
N ARG A 15 16.57 -3.45 46.33
CA ARG A 15 15.91 -2.67 45.27
C ARG A 15 16.41 -3.02 43.88
N LEU A 16 17.71 -3.29 43.72
CA LEU A 16 18.29 -3.73 42.44
C LEU A 16 17.71 -5.09 42.03
N LYS A 17 17.63 -6.05 42.95
CA LYS A 17 17.03 -7.37 42.69
C LYS A 17 15.55 -7.27 42.30
N GLU A 18 14.77 -6.48 43.04
CA GLU A 18 13.36 -6.21 42.70
C GLU A 18 13.24 -5.62 41.29
N LYS A 19 14.11 -4.67 40.93
CA LYS A 19 14.12 -4.05 39.60
C LYS A 19 14.54 -5.04 38.50
N ASP A 20 15.48 -5.93 38.78
CA ASP A 20 15.90 -6.98 37.84
C ASP A 20 14.77 -7.99 37.60
N GLU A 21 14.05 -8.39 38.64
CA GLU A 21 12.87 -9.26 38.56
C GLU A 21 11.72 -8.58 37.80
N GLU A 22 11.42 -7.31 38.10
CA GLU A 22 10.45 -6.49 37.36
C GLU A 22 10.82 -6.38 35.88
N LEU A 23 12.10 -6.14 35.58
CA LEU A 23 12.60 -6.01 34.21
C LEU A 23 12.44 -7.33 33.45
N GLU A 24 12.75 -8.46 34.09
CA GLU A 24 12.60 -9.79 33.48
C GLU A 24 11.14 -10.13 33.23
N HIS A 25 10.25 -9.81 34.18
CA HIS A 25 8.81 -9.95 33.99
C HIS A 25 8.29 -9.09 32.82
N LEU A 26 8.72 -7.84 32.72
CA LEU A 26 8.33 -6.94 31.62
C LEU A 26 8.83 -7.43 30.26
N LYS A 27 10.05 -7.97 30.18
CA LYS A 27 10.57 -8.58 28.95
C LYS A 27 9.72 -9.78 28.52
N ASN A 28 9.40 -10.67 29.46
CA ASN A 28 8.56 -11.84 29.20
C ASN A 28 7.15 -11.43 28.73
N LEU A 29 6.54 -10.45 29.40
CA LEU A 29 5.23 -9.91 28.98
C LEU A 29 5.29 -9.30 27.58
N ASN A 30 6.33 -8.50 27.28
CA ASN A 30 6.50 -7.90 25.97
C ASN A 30 6.64 -8.97 24.87
N GLN A 31 7.41 -10.03 25.12
CA GLN A 31 7.53 -11.15 24.19
C GLN A 31 6.19 -11.85 23.94
N ILE A 32 5.39 -12.08 24.98
CA ILE A 32 4.04 -12.65 24.86
C ILE A 32 3.13 -11.74 24.02
N LEU A 33 3.15 -10.43 24.28
CA LEU A 33 2.35 -9.45 23.55
C LEU A 33 2.74 -9.40 22.06
N LEU A 34 4.04 -9.40 21.76
CA LEU A 34 4.55 -9.47 20.38
C LEU A 34 4.09 -10.74 19.66
N MET A 35 4.11 -11.90 20.34
CA MET A 35 3.60 -13.14 19.75
C MET A 35 2.10 -13.06 19.47
N LYS A 36 1.31 -12.55 20.42
CA LYS A 36 -0.14 -12.40 20.27
C LYS A 36 -0.52 -11.41 19.17
N GLU A 37 0.19 -10.29 19.08
CA GLU A 37 0.01 -9.29 18.02
C GLU A 37 0.27 -9.91 16.65
N ARG A 38 1.38 -10.65 16.49
CA ARG A 38 1.71 -11.34 15.23
C ARG A 38 0.61 -12.32 14.84
N THR A 39 0.17 -13.19 15.75
CA THR A 39 -0.91 -14.14 15.48
C THR A 39 -2.20 -13.44 15.07
N SER A 40 -2.61 -12.40 15.79
CA SER A 40 -3.81 -11.63 15.46
C SER A 40 -3.69 -10.91 14.11
N ASN A 41 -2.52 -10.38 13.80
CA ASN A 41 -2.24 -9.76 12.51
C ASN A 41 -2.28 -10.78 11.36
N ASP A 42 -1.73 -11.99 11.56
CA ASP A 42 -1.77 -13.06 10.57
C ASP A 42 -3.21 -13.50 10.26
N GLU A 43 -4.05 -13.65 11.29
CA GLU A 43 -5.49 -13.93 11.13
C GLU A 43 -6.20 -12.82 10.35
N LEU A 44 -5.92 -11.55 10.67
CA LEU A 44 -6.51 -10.39 9.99
C LEU A 44 -6.08 -10.33 8.52
N VAL A 45 -4.80 -10.56 8.24
CA VAL A 45 -4.25 -10.57 6.89
C VAL A 45 -4.88 -11.68 6.06
N GLU A 46 -5.00 -12.89 6.61
CA GLU A 46 -5.62 -14.02 5.90
C GLU A 46 -7.12 -13.77 5.69
N ALA A 47 -7.85 -13.24 6.68
CA ALA A 47 -9.26 -12.88 6.52
C ALA A 47 -9.47 -11.82 5.41
N HIS A 48 -8.61 -10.80 5.36
CA HIS A 48 -8.67 -9.78 4.30
C HIS A 48 -8.38 -10.37 2.92
N LYS A 49 -7.40 -11.27 2.82
CA LYS A 49 -7.05 -11.97 1.57
C LYS A 49 -8.18 -12.88 1.10
N ILE A 50 -8.79 -13.64 2.01
CA ILE A 50 -9.97 -14.47 1.72
C ILE A 50 -11.12 -13.59 1.23
N LEU A 51 -11.40 -12.46 1.89
CA LEU A 51 -12.47 -11.56 1.46
C LEU A 51 -12.20 -10.96 0.08
N ILE A 52 -10.99 -10.45 -0.19
CA ILE A 52 -10.64 -9.92 -1.52
C ILE A 52 -10.80 -10.99 -2.60
N ASN A 53 -10.34 -12.21 -2.33
CA ASN A 53 -10.46 -13.30 -3.30
C ASN A 53 -11.91 -13.74 -3.51
N GLY A 54 -12.70 -13.85 -2.44
CA GLY A 54 -14.13 -14.09 -2.52
C GLY A 54 -14.87 -12.97 -3.27
N TRP A 55 -14.45 -11.71 -3.08
CA TRP A 55 -15.03 -10.55 -3.75
C TRP A 55 -14.82 -10.58 -5.26
N LYS A 56 -13.67 -11.09 -5.73
CA LYS A 56 -13.42 -11.25 -7.18
C LYS A 56 -14.45 -12.16 -7.85
N ALA A 57 -14.89 -13.21 -7.17
CA ALA A 57 -15.95 -14.10 -7.65
C ALA A 57 -17.35 -13.49 -7.50
N PHE A 58 -17.49 -12.51 -6.60
CA PHE A 58 -18.76 -11.87 -6.26
C PHE A 58 -19.07 -10.64 -7.14
N SER A 59 -18.05 -9.86 -7.53
CA SER A 59 -18.24 -8.57 -8.19
C SER A 59 -18.27 -8.69 -9.72
N ASP A 60 -19.33 -9.30 -10.25
CA ASP A 60 -19.73 -9.07 -11.64
C ASP A 60 -20.59 -7.79 -11.70
N LYS A 61 -19.93 -6.62 -11.65
CA LYS A 61 -20.42 -5.28 -12.07
C LYS A 61 -21.71 -4.71 -11.45
N ILE A 62 -22.44 -5.43 -10.60
CA ILE A 62 -23.74 -4.97 -10.07
C ILE A 62 -23.57 -3.96 -8.91
N TYR A 63 -22.40 -3.92 -8.25
CA TYR A 63 -22.21 -3.14 -7.01
C TYR A 63 -21.16 -2.04 -7.14
N ALA A 64 -21.38 -0.95 -6.40
CA ALA A 64 -20.47 0.20 -6.35
C ALA A 64 -19.08 -0.16 -5.78
N VAL A 65 -18.99 -1.21 -4.96
CA VAL A 65 -17.72 -1.72 -4.41
C VAL A 65 -17.20 -2.88 -5.26
N GLY A 66 -15.97 -2.76 -5.74
CA GLY A 66 -15.26 -3.80 -6.49
C GLY A 66 -13.81 -3.92 -6.05
N ILE A 67 -13.03 -4.73 -6.78
CA ILE A 67 -11.58 -4.79 -6.60
C ILE A 67 -10.91 -3.83 -7.59
N LYS A 68 -10.15 -2.87 -7.08
CA LYS A 68 -9.23 -2.04 -7.86
C LYS A 68 -7.81 -2.57 -7.72
N ARG A 69 -7.08 -2.62 -8.82
CA ARG A 69 -5.67 -3.04 -8.87
C ARG A 69 -4.80 -1.79 -8.74
N MET A 70 -4.40 -1.47 -7.50
CA MET A 70 -3.63 -0.27 -7.20
C MET A 70 -2.24 -0.37 -7.81
N GLY A 71 -1.87 0.60 -8.66
CA GLY A 71 -0.59 0.60 -9.37
C GLY A 71 -0.57 -0.15 -10.70
N GLU A 72 -1.71 -0.68 -11.15
CA GLU A 72 -1.86 -1.25 -12.50
C GLU A 72 -2.18 -0.14 -13.50
N LEU A 73 -1.42 -0.08 -14.59
CA LEU A 73 -1.61 0.91 -15.64
C LEU A 73 -2.84 0.58 -16.49
N ASP A 74 -3.72 1.56 -16.65
CA ASP A 74 -4.77 1.54 -17.67
C ASP A 74 -4.11 1.63 -19.07
N PRO A 75 -4.35 0.67 -19.98
CA PRO A 75 -3.84 0.74 -21.35
C PRO A 75 -4.43 1.89 -22.17
N LYS A 76 -5.58 2.46 -21.80
CA LYS A 76 -6.31 3.44 -22.62
C LYS A 76 -5.49 4.69 -22.94
N PRO A 77 -4.87 5.42 -21.98
CA PRO A 77 -4.01 6.56 -22.28
C PRO A 77 -2.87 6.23 -23.26
N PHE A 78 -2.31 5.01 -23.17
CA PHE A 78 -1.24 4.56 -24.07
C PHE A 78 -1.77 4.30 -25.47
N LYS A 79 -2.96 3.70 -25.60
CA LYS A 79 -3.64 3.52 -26.89
C LYS A 79 -3.95 4.86 -27.54
N ASP A 80 -4.56 5.78 -26.81
CA ASP A 80 -4.94 7.10 -27.32
C ASP A 80 -3.71 7.88 -27.81
N ALA A 81 -2.60 7.86 -27.05
CA ALA A 81 -1.35 8.49 -27.45
C ALA A 81 -0.72 7.82 -28.68
N CYS A 82 -0.80 6.49 -28.80
CA CYS A 82 -0.25 5.77 -29.95
C CYS A 82 -1.10 5.95 -31.21
N TYR A 83 -2.43 5.94 -31.13
CA TYR A 83 -3.30 6.19 -32.28
C TYR A 83 -3.11 7.60 -32.85
N LYS A 84 -2.86 8.60 -31.99
CA LYS A 84 -2.50 9.96 -32.44
C LYS A 84 -1.13 10.01 -33.14
N LYS A 85 -0.22 9.07 -32.85
CA LYS A 85 1.18 9.10 -33.29
C LYS A 85 1.45 8.23 -34.51
N TYR A 86 0.73 7.12 -34.68
CA TYR A 86 0.95 6.15 -35.75
C TYR A 86 -0.26 6.09 -36.67
N GLN A 87 -0.01 6.10 -37.97
CA GLN A 87 -1.06 6.08 -38.99
C GLN A 87 -1.75 4.72 -39.14
N ILE A 88 -1.04 3.63 -38.82
CA ILE A 88 -1.55 2.26 -38.96
C ILE A 88 -2.06 1.78 -37.60
N THR A 89 -3.36 1.48 -37.51
CA THR A 89 -4.05 1.06 -36.29
C THR A 89 -3.41 -0.16 -35.62
N ALA A 90 -3.10 -1.22 -36.38
CA ALA A 90 -2.48 -2.43 -35.83
C ALA A 90 -1.09 -2.14 -35.22
N VAL A 91 -0.31 -1.26 -35.84
CA VAL A 91 0.99 -0.82 -35.30
C VAL A 91 0.79 0.03 -34.05
N ALA A 92 -0.19 0.93 -34.05
CA ALA A 92 -0.51 1.75 -32.88
C ALA A 92 -0.88 0.89 -31.67
N GLU A 93 -1.71 -0.13 -31.86
CA GLU A 93 -2.11 -1.08 -30.82
C GLU A 93 -0.93 -1.85 -30.23
N GLU A 94 -0.11 -2.47 -31.09
CA GLU A 94 1.07 -3.22 -30.67
C GLU A 94 2.03 -2.32 -29.87
N LYS A 95 2.29 -1.09 -30.37
CA LYS A 95 3.14 -0.11 -29.69
C LYS A 95 2.56 0.34 -28.36
N ALA A 96 1.24 0.53 -28.27
CA ALA A 96 0.56 0.93 -27.03
C ALA A 96 0.69 -0.15 -25.96
N LEU A 97 0.40 -1.42 -26.30
CA LEU A 97 0.53 -2.54 -25.38
C LEU A 97 1.97 -2.71 -24.91
N ARG A 98 2.93 -2.69 -25.84
CA ARG A 98 4.36 -2.78 -25.50
C ARG A 98 4.81 -1.64 -24.59
N LEU A 99 4.33 -0.42 -24.85
CA LEU A 99 4.67 0.75 -24.02
C LEU A 99 4.05 0.63 -22.62
N CYS A 100 2.78 0.25 -22.52
CA CYS A 100 2.09 0.05 -21.26
C CYS A 100 2.81 -1.00 -20.41
N SER A 101 3.14 -2.16 -20.97
CA SER A 101 3.89 -3.23 -20.27
C SER A 101 5.31 -2.80 -19.88
N LEU A 102 6.00 -2.05 -20.74
CA LEU A 102 7.32 -1.50 -20.41
C LEU A 102 7.26 -0.55 -19.21
N TRP A 103 6.23 0.29 -19.13
CA TRP A 103 6.07 1.17 -17.98
C TRP A 103 5.63 0.41 -16.75
N GLN A 104 4.77 -0.61 -16.87
CA GLN A 104 4.42 -1.45 -15.75
C GLN A 104 5.66 -2.11 -15.12
N SER A 105 6.59 -2.64 -15.93
CA SER A 105 7.81 -3.24 -15.40
C SER A 105 8.76 -2.22 -14.76
N ARG A 106 8.75 -0.97 -15.25
CA ARG A 106 9.49 0.14 -14.63
C ARG A 106 8.92 0.50 -13.26
N LEU A 107 7.59 0.59 -13.13
CA LEU A 107 6.93 0.84 -11.85
C LEU A 107 7.35 -0.21 -10.80
N THR A 108 7.46 -1.47 -11.20
CA THR A 108 7.86 -2.56 -10.32
C THR A 108 9.36 -2.62 -10.01
N ASN A 109 10.20 -1.84 -10.69
CA ASN A 109 11.65 -1.86 -10.47
C ASN A 109 12.04 -1.07 -9.20
N PRO A 110 12.57 -1.72 -8.15
CA PRO A 110 12.95 -1.03 -6.91
C PRO A 110 14.05 0.03 -7.11
N SER A 111 14.89 -0.14 -8.12
CA SER A 111 16.02 0.76 -8.42
C SER A 111 15.57 2.11 -8.99
N TRP A 112 14.31 2.24 -9.40
CA TRP A 112 13.77 3.49 -9.94
C TRP A 112 12.68 4.03 -9.02
N HIS A 113 13.03 5.05 -8.24
CA HIS A 113 12.14 5.65 -7.25
C HIS A 113 12.05 7.17 -7.51
N PRO A 114 11.21 7.62 -8.46
CA PRO A 114 11.14 9.01 -8.90
C PRO A 114 10.33 9.89 -7.93
N PHE A 115 10.67 9.85 -6.64
CA PHE A 115 10.07 10.67 -5.60
C PHE A 115 11.12 11.59 -4.98
N LYS A 116 10.64 12.70 -4.43
CA LYS A 116 11.41 13.62 -3.61
C LYS A 116 10.68 13.88 -2.31
N VAL A 117 11.42 14.06 -1.24
CA VAL A 117 10.88 14.43 0.07
C VAL A 117 10.71 15.94 0.12
N VAL A 118 9.52 16.41 0.46
CA VAL A 118 9.23 17.80 0.77
C VAL A 118 8.75 17.91 2.20
N GLN A 119 9.17 18.96 2.90
CA GLN A 119 8.73 19.22 4.26
C GLN A 119 7.64 20.29 4.24
N ASN A 120 6.52 20.03 4.90
CA ASN A 120 5.49 21.05 5.06
C ASN A 120 5.86 22.03 6.19
N GLY A 121 5.12 23.14 6.30
CA GLY A 121 5.37 24.17 7.33
C GLY A 121 5.27 23.68 8.78
N SER A 122 4.68 22.50 9.01
CA SER A 122 4.61 21.82 10.31
C SER A 122 5.74 20.82 10.58
N GLY A 123 6.71 20.69 9.66
CA GLY A 123 7.86 19.80 9.81
C GLY A 123 7.63 18.35 9.35
N GLU A 124 6.42 18.00 8.90
CA GLU A 124 6.09 16.68 8.37
C GLU A 124 6.69 16.51 6.97
N ALA A 125 7.46 15.43 6.79
CA ALA A 125 8.05 15.06 5.51
C ALA A 125 7.06 14.23 4.68
N LYS A 126 6.82 14.62 3.42
CA LYS A 126 5.98 13.89 2.47
C LYS A 126 6.76 13.58 1.19
N GLU A 127 6.61 12.36 0.70
CA GLU A 127 7.12 11.98 -0.62
C GLU A 127 6.15 12.42 -1.70
N ILE A 128 6.66 13.18 -2.68
CA ILE A 128 5.93 13.57 -3.88
C ILE A 128 6.70 13.16 -5.12
N ILE A 129 6.00 12.99 -6.24
CA ILE A 129 6.64 12.68 -7.52
C ILE A 129 7.67 13.77 -7.86
N ASN A 130 8.87 13.33 -8.20
CA ASN A 130 9.89 14.20 -8.74
C ASN A 130 9.60 14.48 -10.22
N GLU A 131 8.95 15.61 -10.51
CA GLU A 131 8.66 16.04 -11.89
C GLU A 131 9.93 16.27 -12.72
N ASP A 132 11.09 16.40 -12.06
CA ASP A 132 12.38 16.52 -12.72
C ASP A 132 12.99 15.20 -13.19
N ASP A 133 12.38 14.06 -12.87
CA ASP A 133 12.84 12.75 -13.33
C ASP A 133 12.91 12.68 -14.87
N GLU A 134 14.09 12.33 -15.39
CA GLU A 134 14.36 12.33 -16.82
C GLU A 134 13.52 11.30 -17.59
N GLN A 135 13.15 10.18 -16.97
CA GLN A 135 12.31 9.18 -17.61
C GLN A 135 10.88 9.67 -17.75
N LEU A 136 10.32 10.28 -16.69
CA LEU A 136 8.99 10.88 -16.70
C LEU A 136 8.91 12.09 -17.65
N LYS A 137 9.94 12.96 -17.68
CA LYS A 137 10.06 14.04 -18.67
C LYS A 137 10.04 13.49 -20.09
N LYS A 138 10.83 12.46 -20.37
CA LYS A 138 10.89 11.82 -21.69
C LYS A 138 9.56 11.18 -22.08
N LEU A 139 8.85 10.55 -21.14
CA LEU A 139 7.52 9.99 -21.34
C LEU A 139 6.54 11.08 -21.78
N LYS A 140 6.44 12.15 -21.00
CA LYS A 140 5.54 13.28 -21.24
C LYS A 140 5.82 13.94 -22.60
N ARG A 141 7.10 14.18 -22.93
CA ARG A 141 7.49 14.72 -24.25
C ARG A 141 7.10 13.82 -25.41
N LYS A 142 7.23 12.50 -25.27
CA LYS A 142 7.07 11.56 -26.39
C LYS A 142 5.63 11.10 -26.61
N TYR A 143 4.82 11.03 -25.55
CA TYR A 143 3.48 10.43 -25.56
C TYR A 143 2.40 11.31 -24.90
N GLY A 144 2.75 12.49 -24.39
CA GLY A 144 1.80 13.47 -23.89
C GLY A 144 1.46 13.35 -22.40
N SER A 145 0.65 14.31 -21.94
CA SER A 145 0.31 14.47 -20.52
C SER A 145 -0.59 13.36 -19.98
N GLU A 146 -1.49 12.79 -20.78
CA GLU A 146 -2.41 11.72 -20.33
C GLU A 146 -1.65 10.46 -19.89
N VAL A 147 -0.66 10.04 -20.69
CA VAL A 147 0.22 8.91 -20.35
C VAL A 147 1.07 9.23 -19.12
N TYR A 148 1.62 10.44 -19.03
CA TYR A 148 2.37 10.88 -17.85
C TYR A 148 1.54 10.84 -16.58
N VAL A 149 0.30 11.36 -16.60
CA VAL A 149 -0.60 11.37 -15.45
C VAL A 149 -0.96 9.95 -15.03
N SER A 150 -1.27 9.07 -15.99
CA SER A 150 -1.53 7.65 -15.72
C SER A 150 -0.37 6.96 -15.00
N VAL A 151 0.86 7.16 -15.47
CA VAL A 151 2.07 6.61 -14.83
C VAL A 151 2.31 7.22 -13.44
N CYS A 152 2.13 8.53 -13.27
CA CYS A 152 2.29 9.17 -11.97
C CYS A 152 1.25 8.70 -10.95
N GLN A 153 0.01 8.49 -11.39
CA GLN A 153 -1.05 7.96 -10.54
C GLN A 153 -0.71 6.53 -10.10
N ALA A 154 -0.29 5.67 -11.03
CA ALA A 154 0.12 4.31 -10.70
C ALA A 154 1.33 4.28 -9.75
N LEU A 155 2.32 5.17 -9.92
CA LEU A 155 3.45 5.31 -8.97
C LEU A 155 2.98 5.62 -7.56
N LYS A 156 2.07 6.59 -7.40
CA LYS A 156 1.52 6.97 -6.10
C LYS A 156 0.78 5.81 -5.45
N GLU A 157 -0.06 5.12 -6.23
CA GLU A 157 -0.82 3.96 -5.76
C GLU A 157 0.11 2.80 -5.30
N VAL A 158 1.21 2.54 -6.02
CA VAL A 158 2.22 1.56 -5.59
C VAL A 158 2.87 1.99 -4.27
N ASN A 159 3.27 3.26 -4.13
CA ASN A 159 3.93 3.76 -2.92
C ASN A 159 2.99 3.74 -1.70
N GLU A 160 1.70 3.98 -1.91
CA GLU A 160 0.68 3.98 -0.85
C GLU A 160 0.31 2.55 -0.41
N HIS A 161 0.15 1.62 -1.35
CA HIS A 161 -0.44 0.31 -1.06
C HIS A 161 0.55 -0.84 -0.98
N ASN A 162 1.71 -0.74 -1.63
CA ASN A 162 2.73 -1.78 -1.63
C ASN A 162 4.14 -1.19 -1.85
N PRO A 163 4.62 -0.27 -0.98
CA PRO A 163 5.88 0.42 -1.19
C PRO A 163 7.08 -0.53 -1.28
N SER A 164 7.10 -1.58 -0.45
CA SER A 164 8.19 -2.56 -0.42
C SER A 164 8.10 -3.57 -1.56
N GLY A 165 6.91 -4.10 -1.86
CA GLY A 165 6.73 -5.12 -2.89
C GLY A 165 6.72 -4.55 -4.31
N ARG A 166 6.32 -3.29 -4.49
CA ARG A 166 6.30 -2.54 -5.76
C ARG A 166 5.42 -3.13 -6.87
N TYR A 167 4.68 -4.20 -6.63
CA TYR A 167 3.75 -4.81 -7.58
C TYR A 167 2.30 -4.40 -7.32
N PRO A 168 1.42 -4.39 -8.35
CA PRO A 168 0.03 -4.04 -8.17
C PRO A 168 -0.71 -4.99 -7.23
N VAL A 169 -1.45 -4.43 -6.28
CA VAL A 169 -2.25 -5.18 -5.30
C VAL A 169 -3.73 -4.89 -5.46
N GLY A 170 -4.55 -5.92 -5.26
CA GLY A 170 -6.01 -5.77 -5.26
C GLY A 170 -6.48 -5.16 -3.94
N VAL A 171 -7.27 -4.09 -4.02
CA VAL A 171 -7.85 -3.39 -2.88
C VAL A 171 -9.36 -3.26 -3.09
N LEU A 172 -10.13 -3.43 -2.02
CA LEU A 172 -11.57 -3.11 -2.03
C LEU A 172 -11.74 -1.61 -2.29
N TRP A 173 -12.48 -1.28 -3.32
CA TRP A 173 -12.63 0.09 -3.81
C TRP A 173 -14.09 0.42 -4.02
N ASP A 174 -14.53 1.50 -3.42
CA ASP A 174 -15.81 2.12 -3.74
C ASP A 174 -15.62 3.02 -4.96
N TYR A 175 -16.13 2.57 -6.10
CA TYR A 175 -16.05 3.30 -7.37
C TYR A 175 -17.00 4.50 -7.42
N LYS A 176 -18.02 4.56 -6.56
CA LYS A 176 -18.91 5.71 -6.45
C LYS A 176 -18.24 6.85 -5.69
N GLU A 177 -17.65 6.53 -4.54
CA GLU A 177 -16.98 7.52 -3.67
C GLU A 177 -15.50 7.72 -4.02
N ASN A 178 -14.99 6.94 -4.97
CA ASN A 178 -13.59 6.91 -5.41
C ASN A 178 -12.59 6.84 -4.25
N LYS A 179 -12.84 5.91 -3.32
CA LYS A 179 -12.01 5.69 -2.13
C LYS A 179 -11.89 4.20 -1.81
N ARG A 180 -10.92 3.87 -0.96
CA ARG A 180 -10.80 2.52 -0.40
C ARG A 180 -12.05 2.19 0.41
N ALA A 181 -12.65 1.05 0.11
CA ALA A 181 -13.72 0.47 0.91
C ALA A 181 -13.13 -0.38 2.05
N THR A 182 -13.83 -0.37 3.18
CA THR A 182 -13.49 -1.14 4.38
C THR A 182 -14.00 -2.58 4.30
N LEU A 183 -13.40 -3.47 5.10
CA LEU A 183 -13.92 -4.83 5.28
C LEU A 183 -15.38 -4.82 5.74
N LYS A 184 -15.73 -3.90 6.63
CA LYS A 184 -17.09 -3.75 7.16
C LYS A 184 -18.09 -3.39 6.05
N GLU A 185 -17.79 -2.39 5.22
CA GLU A 185 -18.65 -2.00 4.10
C GLU A 185 -18.86 -3.17 3.13
N ALA A 186 -17.81 -3.93 2.83
CA ALA A 186 -17.90 -5.12 2.00
C ALA A 186 -18.80 -6.21 2.64
N ILE A 187 -18.61 -6.51 3.93
CA ILE A 187 -19.44 -7.49 4.66
C ILE A 187 -20.90 -7.05 4.73
N ASP A 188 -21.16 -5.77 5.02
CA ASP A 188 -22.52 -5.21 5.09
C ASP A 188 -23.25 -5.38 3.74
N ILE A 189 -22.55 -5.21 2.62
CA ILE A 189 -23.08 -5.44 1.26
C ILE A 189 -23.45 -6.93 1.08
N ILE A 190 -22.55 -7.85 1.45
CA ILE A 190 -22.79 -9.30 1.35
C ILE A 190 -24.00 -9.71 2.21
N LEU A 191 -24.09 -9.22 3.44
CA LEU A 191 -25.19 -9.54 4.36
C LEU A 191 -26.54 -9.02 3.86
N LYS A 192 -26.60 -7.76 3.40
CA LYS A 192 -27.82 -7.19 2.84
C LYS A 192 -28.36 -7.99 1.66
N MET A 193 -27.49 -8.55 0.82
CA MET A 193 -27.92 -9.36 -0.32
C MET A 193 -28.47 -10.72 0.07
N LYS A 194 -27.84 -11.41 1.03
CA LYS A 194 -28.36 -12.69 1.53
C LYS A 194 -29.71 -12.55 2.24
N MET A 195 -30.10 -11.33 2.60
CA MET A 195 -31.38 -11.02 3.24
C MET A 195 -32.47 -10.56 2.26
N VAL A 196 -32.19 -10.44 0.96
CA VAL A 196 -33.23 -10.22 -0.06
C VAL A 196 -33.77 -11.61 -0.46
N PRO A 197 -35.05 -11.92 -0.21
CA PRO A 197 -35.63 -13.19 -0.66
C PRO A 197 -35.61 -13.25 -2.19
N SER A 198 -35.16 -14.38 -2.73
CA SER A 198 -35.27 -14.78 -4.14
C SER A 198 -36.72 -14.90 -4.59
#